data_AF-A0A973KNP4-F1
#
_entry.id   AF-A0A973KNP4-F1
#
_cell.length_a   1.000
_cell.length_b   1.000
_cell.length_c   1.000
_cell.angle_alpha   90.00
_cell.angle_beta   90.00
_cell.angle_gamma   90.00
#
_symmetry.space_group_name_H-M   'P 1'
#
loop_
_entity.id
_entity.type
_entity.pdbx_description
1 polymer ?
#
loop_
_entity_poly.entity_id
_entity_poly.type
_entity_poly.pdbx_seq_one_letter_code
_entity_poly.pdbx_strand_id
1 'polypeptide(L)'
;MLLSWLPGLAAVLGLVLCADGVGHRSARHGPSVEARAATRHTAPKPHIVPRSAWLDPLSRHAQPPPRYDDEVVAVFVHHTDSPNGYDCADVPRIIRYLYAGQTGAR
;
A
#
# COMPACT_ATOMS: atom_id res chain seq x y z
N MET A 1 52.45 2.21 3.76
CA MET A 1 51.17 2.89 4.07
C MET A 1 50.45 3.29 2.79
N LEU A 2 49.97 2.34 1.98
CA LEU A 2 49.15 2.64 0.80
C LEU A 2 48.02 1.61 0.55
N LEU A 3 47.88 0.59 1.40
CA LEU A 3 46.97 -0.55 1.19
C LEU A 3 45.73 -0.54 2.10
N SER A 4 45.63 0.43 3.01
CA SER A 4 44.57 0.51 4.02
C SER A 4 43.25 1.12 3.52
N TRP A 5 43.26 1.73 2.32
CA TRP A 5 42.10 2.44 1.76
C TRP A 5 41.30 1.64 0.74
N LEU A 6 41.83 0.50 0.27
CA LEU A 6 41.14 -0.41 -0.64
C LEU A 6 39.76 -0.87 -0.13
N PRO A 7 39.56 -1.25 1.15
CA PRO A 7 38.23 -1.66 1.62
C PRO A 7 37.23 -0.49 1.67
N GLY A 8 37.70 0.72 2.00
CA GLY A 8 36.85 1.93 2.01
C GLY A 8 36.39 2.32 0.61
N LEU A 9 37.30 2.28 -0.37
CA LEU A 9 36.97 2.52 -1.77
C LEU A 9 35.98 1.48 -2.32
N ALA A 10 36.17 0.19 -1.99
CA ALA A 10 35.26 -0.87 -2.40
C ALA A 10 33.84 -0.69 -1.84
N ALA A 11 33.72 -0.27 -0.58
CA ALA A 11 32.42 -0.01 0.06
C ALA A 11 31.69 1.18 -0.59
N VAL A 12 32.41 2.28 -0.88
CA VAL A 12 31.84 3.43 -1.59
C VAL A 12 31.40 3.05 -3.00
N LEU A 13 32.22 2.28 -3.72
CA LEU A 13 31.86 1.81 -5.07
C LEU A 13 30.59 0.92 -5.04
N GLY A 14 30.48 0.02 -4.05
CA GLY A 14 29.31 -0.83 -3.86
C GLY A 14 28.04 -0.02 -3.57
N LEU A 15 28.11 1.00 -2.72
CA LEU A 15 26.99 1.90 -2.44
C LEU A 15 26.53 2.67 -3.67
N VAL A 16 27.47 3.19 -4.47
CA VAL A 16 27.16 3.88 -5.73
C VAL A 16 26.47 2.94 -6.71
N LEU A 17 26.97 1.71 -6.89
CA LEU A 17 26.36 0.72 -7.78
C LEU A 17 24.95 0.30 -7.32
N CYS A 18 24.71 0.18 -6.00
CA CYS A 18 23.39 -0.07 -5.45
C CYS A 18 22.42 1.09 -5.68
N ALA A 19 22.89 2.33 -5.61
CA ALA A 19 22.07 3.52 -5.86
C ALA A 19 21.75 3.72 -7.35
N ASP A 20 22.73 3.50 -8.23
CA ASP A 20 22.57 3.65 -9.68
C ASP A 20 21.66 2.55 -10.27
N GLY A 21 21.75 1.32 -9.73
CA GLY A 21 20.85 0.21 -10.08
C GLY A 21 19.37 0.47 -9.76
N VAL A 22 19.07 1.40 -8.84
CA VAL A 22 17.71 1.82 -8.49
C VAL A 22 17.23 2.99 -9.36
N GLY A 23 18.14 3.73 -10.00
CA GLY A 23 17.87 5.03 -10.62
C GLY A 23 17.52 5.07 -12.10
N HIS A 24 17.63 3.97 -12.88
CA HIS A 24 17.46 4.07 -14.34
C HIS A 24 16.77 2.90 -15.06
N ARG A 25 15.79 2.25 -14.40
CA ARG A 25 14.68 1.68 -15.16
C ARG A 25 13.74 2.79 -15.61
N SER A 26 14.25 3.65 -16.50
CA SER A 26 13.42 4.43 -17.40
C SER A 26 12.45 3.44 -18.04
N ALA A 27 11.18 3.54 -17.65
CA ALA A 27 10.12 2.80 -18.29
C ALA A 27 10.24 3.08 -19.78
N ARG A 28 10.71 2.10 -20.55
CA ARG A 28 10.58 2.14 -22.00
C ARG A 28 9.09 2.32 -22.23
N HIS A 29 8.70 3.50 -22.71
CA HIS A 29 7.35 3.74 -23.16
C HIS A 29 7.17 2.82 -24.37
N GLY A 30 6.70 1.59 -24.12
CA GLY A 30 6.27 0.69 -25.17
C GLY A 30 5.19 1.38 -25.99
N PRO A 31 4.93 0.93 -27.22
CA PRO A 31 3.82 1.47 -28.00
C PRO A 31 2.57 1.49 -27.13
N SER A 32 1.87 2.63 -27.12
CA SER A 32 0.59 2.77 -26.43
C SER A 32 -0.32 1.66 -26.92
N VAL A 33 -0.55 0.66 -26.06
CA VAL A 33 -1.60 -0.32 -26.31
C VAL A 33 -2.87 0.51 -26.31
N GLU A 34 -3.49 0.68 -27.49
CA GLU A 34 -4.83 1.26 -27.56
C GLU A 34 -5.68 0.50 -26.55
N ALA A 35 -6.16 1.23 -25.53
CA ALA A 35 -6.97 0.65 -24.49
C ALA A 35 -8.22 0.10 -25.16
N ARG A 36 -8.27 -1.23 -25.36
CA ARG A 36 -9.46 -1.89 -25.86
C ARG A 36 -10.60 -1.51 -24.95
N ALA A 37 -11.68 -0.96 -25.51
CA ALA A 37 -12.85 -0.54 -24.74
C ALA A 37 -13.27 -1.69 -23.82
N ALA A 38 -13.03 -1.52 -22.52
CA ALA A 38 -13.36 -2.53 -21.53
C ALA A 38 -14.88 -2.70 -21.55
N THR A 39 -15.33 -3.94 -21.67
CA THR A 39 -16.75 -4.25 -21.45
C THR A 39 -17.13 -3.71 -20.09
N ARG A 40 -18.16 -2.86 -20.03
CA ARG A 40 -18.63 -2.28 -18.77
C ARG A 40 -19.25 -3.39 -17.94
N HIS A 41 -18.49 -3.88 -16.97
CA HIS A 41 -19.02 -4.78 -15.94
C HIS A 41 -19.79 -3.93 -14.92
N THR A 42 -21.11 -4.14 -14.84
CA THR A 42 -21.95 -3.51 -13.82
C THR A 42 -22.25 -4.52 -12.73
N ALA A 43 -22.08 -4.10 -11.48
CA ALA A 43 -22.53 -4.86 -10.31
C ALA A 43 -23.51 -4.00 -9.50
N PRO A 44 -24.48 -4.60 -8.79
CA PRO A 44 -25.26 -3.86 -7.81
C PRO A 44 -24.33 -3.27 -6.75
N LYS A 45 -24.71 -2.12 -6.20
CA LYS A 45 -23.97 -1.53 -5.07
C LYS A 45 -23.96 -2.53 -3.91
N PRO A 46 -22.79 -2.93 -3.39
CA PRO A 46 -22.72 -3.86 -2.27
C PRO A 46 -23.22 -3.20 -0.99
N HIS A 47 -23.64 -4.02 -0.04
CA HIS A 47 -23.90 -3.56 1.32
C HIS A 47 -22.57 -3.12 1.98
N ILE A 48 -22.49 -1.85 2.38
CA ILE A 48 -21.30 -1.28 3.02
C ILE A 48 -21.50 -1.31 4.54
N VAL A 49 -20.66 -2.07 5.24
CA VAL A 49 -20.68 -2.13 6.71
C VAL A 49 -19.98 -0.90 7.30
N PRO A 50 -20.70 -0.01 8.02
CA PRO A 50 -20.13 1.25 8.50
C PRO A 50 -19.15 1.03 9.65
N ARG A 51 -18.27 2.01 9.88
CA ARG A 51 -17.28 1.99 10.99
C ARG A 51 -17.93 1.75 12.36
N SER A 52 -19.13 2.28 12.60
CA SER A 52 -19.88 2.07 13.84
C SER A 52 -20.27 0.62 14.10
N ALA A 53 -20.32 -0.22 13.07
CA ALA A 53 -20.71 -1.63 13.20
C ALA A 53 -19.53 -2.56 13.53
N TRP A 54 -18.28 -2.13 13.32
CA TRP A 54 -17.09 -2.95 13.56
C TRP A 54 -16.03 -2.32 14.48
N LEU A 55 -16.00 -1.00 14.63
CA LEU A 55 -15.08 -0.32 15.54
C LEU A 55 -15.78 0.00 16.86
N ASP A 56 -15.41 -0.73 17.91
CA ASP A 56 -15.90 -0.46 19.25
C ASP A 56 -15.31 0.84 19.83
N PRO A 57 -15.98 1.49 20.79
CA PRO A 57 -15.52 2.75 21.38
C PRO A 57 -14.16 2.65 22.10
N LEU A 58 -13.82 1.48 22.65
CA LEU A 58 -12.58 1.29 23.41
C LEU A 58 -11.36 1.18 22.49
N SER A 59 -11.54 0.61 21.30
CA SER A 59 -10.50 0.51 20.26
C SER A 59 -10.31 1.79 19.45
N ARG A 60 -11.16 2.81 19.61
CA ARG A 60 -11.12 4.01 18.77
C ARG A 60 -10.00 4.95 19.20
N HIS A 61 -9.17 5.35 18.24
CA HIS A 61 -8.17 6.40 18.42
C HIS A 61 -8.66 7.72 17.80
N ALA A 62 -8.29 8.84 18.43
CA ALA A 62 -8.51 10.15 17.84
C ALA A 62 -7.68 10.26 16.55
N GLN A 63 -8.33 10.63 15.45
CA GLN A 63 -7.70 10.83 14.15
C GLN A 63 -8.20 12.17 13.59
N PRO A 64 -7.36 12.92 12.85
CA PRO A 64 -7.85 14.09 12.14
C PRO A 64 -8.94 13.67 11.13
N PRO A 65 -9.91 14.55 10.82
CA PRO A 65 -10.87 14.28 9.78
C PRO A 65 -10.18 13.95 8.45
N PRO A 66 -10.62 12.91 7.72
CA PRO A 66 -10.05 12.60 6.41
C PRO A 66 -10.34 13.75 5.44
N ARG A 67 -9.40 14.01 4.54
CA ARG A 67 -9.56 14.93 3.41
C ARG A 67 -9.68 14.09 2.14
N TYR A 68 -10.69 14.40 1.33
CA TYR A 68 -10.95 13.75 0.05
C TYR A 68 -11.04 14.80 -1.04
N ASP A 69 -10.72 14.41 -2.27
CA ASP A 69 -11.00 15.20 -3.48
C ASP A 69 -12.48 15.05 -3.88
N ASP A 70 -12.93 15.92 -4.79
CA ASP A 70 -14.31 15.92 -5.30
C ASP A 70 -14.59 14.77 -6.27
N GLU A 71 -13.56 14.19 -6.90
CA GLU A 71 -13.67 13.11 -7.89
C GLU A 71 -12.61 12.01 -7.71
N VAL A 72 -13.02 10.76 -7.96
CA VAL A 72 -12.12 9.59 -7.99
C VAL A 72 -11.76 9.25 -9.44
N VAL A 73 -10.53 9.56 -9.85
CA VAL A 73 -10.04 9.29 -11.23
C VAL A 73 -9.22 7.99 -11.36
N ALA A 74 -8.86 7.36 -10.23
CA ALA A 74 -8.07 6.13 -10.19
C ALA A 74 -8.43 5.26 -8.98
N VAL A 75 -8.24 3.94 -9.10
CA VAL A 75 -8.49 2.96 -8.04
C VAL A 75 -7.26 2.07 -7.87
N PHE A 76 -6.84 1.90 -6.62
CA PHE A 76 -5.76 0.98 -6.23
C PHE A 76 -6.34 -0.19 -5.45
N VAL A 77 -5.99 -1.41 -5.85
CA VAL A 77 -6.41 -2.62 -5.16
C VAL A 77 -5.27 -3.08 -4.26
N HIS A 78 -5.55 -3.24 -2.97
CA HIS A 78 -4.58 -3.69 -1.98
C HIS A 78 -5.04 -5.01 -1.35
N HIS A 79 -4.08 -5.91 -1.11
CA HIS A 79 -4.27 -7.01 -0.18
C HIS A 79 -3.86 -6.56 1.22
N THR A 80 -4.55 -7.04 2.25
CA THR A 80 -4.30 -6.69 3.65
C THR A 80 -3.12 -7.44 4.28
N ASP A 81 -2.61 -8.47 3.60
CA ASP A 81 -1.64 -9.46 4.12
C ASP A 81 -2.16 -10.24 5.33
N SER A 82 -3.49 -10.33 5.46
CA SER A 82 -4.15 -11.18 6.45
C SER A 82 -4.43 -12.57 5.86
N PRO A 83 -4.53 -13.63 6.69
CA PRO A 83 -4.93 -14.96 6.22
C PRO A 83 -6.26 -14.94 5.47
N ASN A 84 -6.45 -15.87 4.52
CA ASN A 84 -7.69 -15.99 3.74
C ASN A 84 -8.71 -16.96 4.35
N GLY A 85 -8.30 -17.83 5.29
CA GLY A 85 -9.15 -18.85 5.91
C GLY A 85 -9.89 -18.35 7.15
N TYR A 86 -10.62 -17.24 7.03
CA TYR A 86 -11.42 -16.67 8.13
C TYR A 86 -12.92 -16.89 7.91
N ASP A 87 -13.67 -17.02 9.01
CA ASP A 87 -15.12 -16.99 8.94
C ASP A 87 -15.61 -15.55 8.79
N CYS A 88 -16.78 -15.34 8.18
CA CYS A 88 -17.33 -13.99 8.04
C CYS A 88 -17.49 -13.27 9.39
N ALA A 89 -17.71 -14.01 10.48
CA ALA A 89 -17.81 -13.48 11.84
C ALA A 89 -16.47 -12.94 12.40
N ASP A 90 -15.33 -13.35 11.84
CA ASP A 90 -14.00 -12.88 12.25
C ASP A 90 -13.65 -11.49 11.69
N VAL A 91 -14.30 -11.08 10.59
CA VAL A 91 -13.95 -9.88 9.84
C VAL A 91 -13.87 -8.61 10.73
N PRO A 92 -14.83 -8.34 11.64
CA PRO A 92 -14.73 -7.17 12.51
C PRO A 92 -13.46 -7.17 13.39
N ARG A 93 -13.06 -8.34 13.90
CA ARG A 93 -11.84 -8.48 14.72
C ARG A 93 -10.58 -8.24 13.89
N ILE A 94 -10.52 -8.78 12.67
CA ILE A 94 -9.37 -8.61 11.75
C ILE A 94 -9.21 -7.13 11.38
N ILE A 95 -10.30 -6.46 11.00
CA ILE A 95 -10.26 -5.02 10.64
C ILE A 95 -9.84 -4.16 11.83
N ARG A 96 -10.28 -4.46 13.05
CA ARG A 96 -9.84 -3.73 14.26
C ARG A 96 -8.33 -3.87 14.52
N TYR A 97 -7.76 -5.06 14.28
CA TYR A 97 -6.32 -5.27 14.39
C TYR A 97 -5.54 -4.40 13.39
N LEU A 98 -5.98 -4.36 12.12
CA LEU A 98 -5.38 -3.50 11.10
C LEU A 98 -5.48 -2.02 11.47
N TYR A 99 -6.65 -1.59 11.96
CA TYR A 99 -6.88 -0.22 12.43
C TYR A 99 -5.93 0.16 13.56
N ALA A 100 -5.79 -0.68 14.58
CA ALA A 100 -4.88 -0.43 15.70
C ALA A 100 -3.42 -0.30 15.23
N GLY A 101 -2.96 -1.17 14.33
CA GLY A 101 -1.61 -1.08 13.76
C GLY A 101 -1.35 0.17 12.92
N GLN A 102 -2.37 0.71 12.26
CA GLN A 102 -2.26 1.91 11.41
C GLN A 102 -2.41 3.23 12.18
N THR A 103 -3.12 3.21 13.32
CA THR A 103 -3.47 4.40 14.09
C THR A 103 -2.82 4.49 15.46
N GLY A 104 -2.12 3.44 15.89
CA GLY A 104 -1.33 3.44 17.13
C GLY A 104 -0.14 4.41 17.07
N ALA A 105 0.44 4.69 18.24
CA ALA A 105 1.68 5.46 18.33
C ALA A 105 2.81 4.70 17.64
N ARG A 106 3.53 5.38 16.75
CA ARG A 106 4.81 4.90 16.21
C ARG A 106 5.93 5.20 17.19
#